data_AF-A0AAV0Y1Q4-F1
#
_entry.id   AF-A0AAV0Y1Q4-F1
#
_cell.length_a   1.000
_cell.length_b   1.000
_cell.length_c   1.000
_cell.angle_alpha   90.00
_cell.angle_beta   90.00
_cell.angle_gamma   90.00
#
_symmetry.space_group_name_H-M   'P 1'
#
loop_
_entity.id
_entity.type
_entity.pdbx_description
1 polymer ?
#
loop_
_entity_poly.entity_id
_entity_poly.type
_entity_poly.pdbx_seq_one_letter_code
_entity_poly.pdbx_strand_id
1 'polypeptide(L)'
;MRDSINSKRNNLNVQSIKKYLDKGNKQPVLVFFGGSTDKEIVVRLGLGNYTMLELTSYDLCDNLVFYLQLKIMSTKKIIAQEEIGYADKSGRQLNLSETQKLVCNQVHPITYEQ
;
A
#
# COMPACT_ATOMS: atom_id res chain seq x y z
N MET A 1 9.95 14.41 23.19
CA MET A 1 9.94 12.95 23.43
C MET A 1 8.53 12.55 23.80
N ARG A 2 7.80 11.88 22.89
CA ARG A 2 6.43 11.42 23.17
C ARG A 2 6.32 9.94 22.78
N ASP A 3 6.50 9.09 23.79
CA ASP A 3 5.69 7.92 24.12
C ASP A 3 5.28 6.89 23.04
N SER A 4 5.97 6.72 21.91
CA SER A 4 5.70 5.57 21.01
C SER A 4 6.65 4.38 21.21
N ILE A 5 7.88 4.61 21.72
CA ILE A 5 8.94 3.58 21.68
C ILE A 5 8.98 2.69 22.95
N ASN A 6 8.27 3.05 24.03
CA ASN A 6 8.34 2.33 25.31
C ASN A 6 7.11 1.45 25.63
N SER A 7 6.43 0.90 24.62
CA SER A 7 5.39 -0.11 24.88
C SER A 7 6.01 -1.52 24.92
N LYS A 8 6.07 -2.13 26.12
CA LYS A 8 6.50 -3.54 26.33
C LYS A 8 5.55 -4.58 25.70
N ARG A 9 4.55 -4.16 24.92
CA ARG A 9 3.55 -5.02 24.30
C ARG A 9 3.62 -4.84 22.79
N ASN A 10 4.32 -5.76 22.13
CA ASN A 10 4.18 -5.91 20.70
C ASN A 10 2.76 -6.44 20.40
N ASN A 11 1.81 -5.51 20.22
CA ASN A 11 0.41 -5.81 19.93
C ASN A 11 0.20 -6.16 18.44
N LEU A 12 1.25 -6.13 17.62
CA LEU A 12 1.20 -6.50 16.21
C LEU A 12 1.48 -8.00 16.05
N ASN A 13 0.62 -8.82 16.65
CA ASN A 13 0.62 -10.26 16.42
C ASN A 13 -0.55 -10.66 15.49
N VAL A 14 -0.46 -11.85 14.89
CA VAL A 14 -1.47 -12.37 13.95
C VAL A 14 -2.88 -12.32 14.53
N GLN A 15 -3.05 -12.65 15.82
CA GLN A 15 -4.36 -12.63 16.48
C GLN A 15 -4.95 -11.23 16.55
N SER A 16 -4.12 -10.23 16.81
CA SER A 16 -4.54 -8.83 16.87
C SER A 16 -4.93 -8.30 15.50
N ILE A 17 -4.19 -8.70 14.45
CA ILE A 17 -4.53 -8.38 13.06
C ILE A 17 -5.85 -9.05 12.66
N LYS A 18 -6.03 -10.35 12.93
CA LYS A 18 -7.30 -11.06 12.67
C LYS A 18 -8.48 -10.42 13.37
N LYS A 19 -8.33 -10.12 14.67
CA LYS A 19 -9.38 -9.45 15.46
C LYS A 19 -9.76 -8.09 14.87
N TYR A 20 -8.81 -7.37 14.27
CA TYR A 20 -9.08 -6.11 13.59
C TYR A 20 -9.82 -6.33 12.25
N LEU A 21 -9.36 -7.29 11.44
CA LEU A 21 -9.97 -7.61 10.14
C LEU A 21 -11.39 -8.15 10.28
N ASP A 22 -11.64 -8.97 11.30
CA ASP A 22 -12.94 -9.61 11.55
C ASP A 22 -13.88 -8.71 12.37
N LYS A 23 -13.49 -7.45 12.64
CA LYS A 23 -14.28 -6.53 13.47
C LYS A 23 -15.46 -5.95 12.70
N GLY A 24 -16.67 -6.33 13.10
CA GLY A 24 -17.92 -5.78 12.59
C GLY A 24 -18.44 -6.52 11.35
N ASN A 25 -19.44 -5.96 10.67
CA ASN A 25 -20.15 -6.63 9.57
C ASN A 25 -19.66 -6.19 8.17
N LYS A 26 -18.38 -5.84 8.03
CA LYS A 26 -17.79 -5.46 6.74
C LYS A 26 -16.82 -6.52 6.27
N GLN A 27 -16.69 -6.67 4.95
CA GLN A 27 -15.68 -7.52 4.37
C GLN A 27 -14.31 -6.84 4.48
N PRO A 28 -13.34 -7.41 5.21
CA PRO A 28 -12.00 -6.84 5.30
C PRO A 28 -11.26 -6.93 3.96
N VAL A 29 -10.55 -5.85 3.63
CA VAL A 29 -9.71 -5.74 2.44
C VAL A 29 -8.33 -5.27 2.89
N LEU A 30 -7.30 -5.99 2.45
CA LEU A 30 -5.90 -5.61 2.63
C LEU A 30 -5.42 -4.89 1.37
N VAL A 31 -4.86 -3.69 1.53
CA VAL A 31 -4.33 -2.89 0.41
C VAL A 31 -2.84 -2.70 0.62
N PHE A 32 -2.05 -3.06 -0.38
CA PHE A 32 -0.59 -2.95 -0.36
C PHE A 32 -0.10 -1.98 -1.42
N PHE A 33 1.00 -1.28 -1.18
CA PHE A 33 1.67 -0.47 -2.18
C PHE A 33 2.86 -1.25 -2.75
N GLY A 34 2.79 -1.73 -4.00
CA GLY A 34 3.84 -2.59 -4.58
C GLY A 34 4.06 -3.91 -3.82
N GLY A 35 2.98 -4.52 -3.34
CA GLY A 35 3.00 -5.55 -2.29
C GLY A 35 3.31 -6.99 -2.71
N SER A 36 4.08 -7.22 -3.77
CA SER A 36 4.41 -8.59 -4.20
C SER A 36 5.06 -9.42 -3.10
N THR A 37 5.98 -8.82 -2.34
CA THR A 37 6.64 -9.45 -1.19
C THR A 37 5.73 -9.50 0.03
N ASP A 38 4.95 -8.44 0.27
CA ASP A 38 4.03 -8.36 1.42
C ASP A 38 2.96 -9.46 1.37
N LYS A 39 2.48 -9.82 0.18
CA LYS A 39 1.54 -10.92 -0.02
C LYS A 39 2.07 -12.23 0.57
N GLU A 40 3.34 -12.55 0.35
CA GLU A 40 3.93 -13.78 0.84
C GLU A 40 3.98 -13.80 2.37
N ILE A 41 4.36 -12.68 2.98
CA ILE A 41 4.37 -12.50 4.44
C ILE A 41 2.97 -12.74 5.00
N VAL A 42 1.95 -12.11 4.41
CA VAL A 42 0.54 -12.21 4.84
C VAL A 42 0.01 -13.63 4.71
N VAL A 43 0.37 -14.35 3.64
CA VAL A 43 0.05 -15.77 3.48
C VAL A 43 0.69 -16.61 4.60
N ARG A 44 1.98 -16.39 4.89
CA ARG A 44 2.70 -17.08 5.98
C ARG A 44 2.11 -16.78 7.36
N LEU A 45 1.53 -15.60 7.56
CA LEU A 45 0.79 -15.22 8.76
C LEU A 45 -0.61 -15.87 8.85
N GLY A 46 -1.01 -16.67 7.86
CA GLY A 46 -2.32 -17.33 7.83
C GLY A 46 -3.48 -16.36 7.57
N LEU A 47 -3.19 -15.28 6.82
CA LEU A 47 -4.14 -14.24 6.38
C LEU A 47 -4.40 -14.30 4.86
N GLY A 48 -4.02 -15.41 4.20
CA GLY A 48 -4.13 -15.59 2.76
C GLY A 48 -5.56 -15.54 2.20
N ASN A 49 -6.57 -15.75 3.05
CA ASN A 49 -7.97 -15.85 2.64
C ASN A 49 -8.68 -14.49 2.52
N TYR A 50 -8.05 -13.41 2.98
CA TYR A 50 -8.62 -12.07 2.88
C TYR A 50 -8.46 -11.51 1.47
N THR A 51 -9.39 -10.64 1.05
CA THR A 51 -9.26 -9.94 -0.23
C THR A 51 -8.05 -9.02 -0.19
N MET A 52 -7.14 -9.21 -1.14
CA MET A 52 -5.91 -8.42 -1.24
C MET A 52 -5.91 -7.60 -2.52
N LEU A 53 -5.67 -6.31 -2.37
CA LEU A 53 -5.53 -5.34 -3.43
C LEU A 53 -4.11 -4.78 -3.46
N GLU A 54 -3.65 -4.47 -4.65
CA GLU A 54 -2.36 -3.86 -4.91
C GLU A 54 -2.59 -2.49 -5.53
N LEU A 55 -2.06 -1.47 -4.87
CA LEU A 55 -1.96 -0.12 -5.35
C LEU A 55 -0.56 0.07 -5.96
N THR A 56 -0.50 0.46 -7.22
CA THR A 56 0.75 0.68 -7.95
C THR A 56 0.62 1.87 -8.87
N SER A 57 1.67 2.66 -9.02
CA SER A 57 1.77 3.63 -10.11
C SER A 57 2.43 2.99 -11.33
N TYR A 58 1.93 3.30 -12.53
CA TYR A 58 2.48 2.74 -13.76
C TYR A 58 2.34 3.70 -14.94
N ASP A 59 3.39 3.82 -15.75
CA ASP A 59 3.35 4.48 -17.06
C ASP A 59 2.87 3.47 -18.11
N LEU A 60 1.66 3.69 -18.64
CA LEU A 60 1.03 2.77 -19.60
C LEU A 60 1.48 3.00 -21.04
N CYS A 61 1.84 4.24 -21.38
CA CYS A 61 2.06 4.68 -22.76
C CYS A 61 3.53 4.92 -23.08
N ASP A 62 4.44 4.71 -22.12
CA ASP A 62 5.87 4.96 -22.24
C ASP A 62 6.16 6.43 -22.60
N ASN A 63 5.36 7.32 -22.01
CA ASN A 63 5.39 8.76 -22.24
C ASN A 63 5.61 9.54 -20.93
N LEU A 64 6.04 8.84 -19.87
CA LEU A 64 6.30 9.36 -18.53
C LEU A 64 5.07 9.94 -17.82
N VAL A 65 3.86 9.65 -18.33
CA VAL A 65 2.59 9.95 -17.67
C VAL A 65 2.16 8.73 -16.87
N PHE A 66 2.13 8.88 -15.55
CA PHE A 66 1.84 7.80 -14.63
C PHE A 66 0.37 7.77 -14.22
N TYR A 67 -0.12 6.55 -14.04
CA TYR A 67 -1.44 6.26 -13.53
C TYR A 67 -1.35 5.50 -12.22
N LEU A 68 -2.14 5.89 -11.22
CA LEU A 68 -2.34 5.12 -10.01
C LEU A 68 -3.41 4.06 -10.27
N GLN A 69 -3.03 2.80 -10.14
CA GLN A 69 -3.86 1.64 -10.43
C GLN A 69 -4.12 0.85 -9.16
N LEU A 70 -5.39 0.53 -8.91
CA LEU A 70 -5.82 -0.42 -7.89
C LEU A 70 -6.17 -1.75 -8.57
N LYS A 71 -5.51 -2.82 -8.14
CA LYS A 71 -5.59 -4.15 -8.77
C LYS A 71 -5.97 -5.22 -7.76
N ILE A 72 -6.72 -6.22 -8.20
CA ILE A 72 -6.91 -7.46 -7.42
C ILE A 72 -5.63 -8.29 -7.52
N MET A 73 -5.01 -8.64 -6.39
CA MET A 73 -3.70 -9.30 -6.42
C MET A 73 -3.71 -10.72 -7.00
N SER A 74 -4.83 -11.44 -6.87
CA SER A 74 -4.97 -12.82 -7.37
C SER A 74 -5.15 -12.89 -8.89
N THR A 75 -5.95 -11.98 -9.45
CA THR A 75 -6.30 -11.98 -10.88
C THR A 75 -5.53 -10.94 -11.70
N LYS A 76 -4.81 -10.03 -11.03
CA LYS A 76 -4.17 -8.85 -11.62
C LYS A 76 -5.11 -7.91 -12.37
N LYS A 77 -6.43 -8.08 -12.21
CA LYS A 77 -7.45 -7.21 -12.80
C LYS A 77 -7.39 -5.82 -12.16
N ILE A 78 -7.28 -4.78 -12.99
CA ILE A 78 -7.43 -3.38 -12.57
C ILE A 78 -8.92 -3.11 -12.29
N ILE A 79 -9.21 -2.55 -11.12
CA ILE A 79 -10.57 -2.20 -10.68
C ILE A 79 -10.80 -0.69 -10.58
N ALA A 80 -9.72 0.08 -10.47
CA ALA A 80 -9.75 1.54 -10.56
C ALA A 80 -8.40 2.03 -11.09
N GLN A 81 -8.43 3.15 -11.82
CA GLN A 81 -7.24 3.78 -12.38
C GLN A 81 -7.49 5.28 -12.52
N GLU A 82 -6.51 6.08 -12.09
CA GLU A 82 -6.53 7.54 -12.25
C GLU A 82 -5.16 8.03 -12.72
N GLU A 83 -5.14 9.04 -13.58
CA GLU A 83 -3.89 9.72 -13.94
C GLU A 83 -3.37 10.52 -12.73
N ILE A 84 -2.08 10.38 -12.43
CA ILE A 84 -1.43 11.13 -11.34
C ILE A 84 -0.40 12.14 -11.86
N GLY A 85 -0.11 12.12 -13.16
CA GLY A 85 0.70 13.14 -13.84
C GLY A 85 2.07 12.65 -14.28
N TYR A 86 2.91 13.61 -14.66
CA TYR A 86 4.20 13.37 -15.28
C TYR A 86 5.33 13.25 -14.25
N ALA A 87 6.23 12.30 -14.46
CA ALA A 87 7.49 12.22 -13.72
C ALA A 87 8.65 11.78 -14.62
N ASP A 88 9.73 12.55 -14.64
CA ASP A 88 10.96 12.18 -15.34
C ASP A 88 11.73 11.15 -14.49
N LYS A 89 11.57 9.87 -14.85
CA LYS A 89 12.19 8.73 -14.16
C LYS A 89 12.59 7.66 -15.16
N SER A 90 13.71 7.00 -14.88
CA SER A 90 14.04 5.73 -15.53
C SER A 90 13.14 4.59 -15.03
N GLY A 91 12.28 4.09 -15.91
CA GLY A 91 11.41 2.94 -15.67
C GLY A 91 9.93 3.30 -15.54
N ARG A 92 9.08 2.27 -15.60
CA ARG A 92 7.63 2.43 -15.76
C ARG A 92 6.83 2.42 -14.46
N GLN A 93 7.47 2.37 -13.30
CA GLN A 93 6.79 2.32 -12.00
C GLN A 93 7.44 3.29 -11.02
N LEU A 94 6.61 4.05 -10.30
CA LEU A 94 7.07 4.92 -9.23
C LEU A 94 7.04 4.16 -7.89
N ASN A 95 7.97 4.50 -7.01
CA ASN A 95 7.90 4.08 -5.61
C ASN A 95 6.87 4.92 -4.83
N LEU A 96 6.69 4.59 -3.56
CA LEU A 96 5.70 5.28 -2.71
C LEU A 96 5.97 6.78 -2.59
N SER A 97 7.23 7.19 -2.40
CA SER A 97 7.61 8.59 -2.23
C SER A 97 7.42 9.39 -3.51
N GLU A 98 7.82 8.84 -4.66
CA GLU A 98 7.60 9.46 -5.98
C GLU A 98 6.11 9.58 -6.30
N THR A 99 5.33 8.54 -6.02
CA THR A 99 3.88 8.55 -6.22
C THR A 99 3.21 9.59 -5.32
N GLN A 100 3.63 9.67 -4.06
CA GLN A 100 3.14 10.66 -3.10
C GLN A 100 3.39 12.10 -3.57
N LYS A 101 4.56 12.39 -4.17
CA LYS A 101 4.87 13.72 -4.71
C LYS A 101 3.93 14.16 -5.83
N LEU A 102 3.43 13.22 -6.62
CA LEU A 102 2.48 13.50 -7.71
C LEU A 102 1.04 13.63 -7.21
N VAL A 103 0.64 12.81 -6.23
CA VAL A 103 -0.73 12.78 -5.71
C VAL A 103 -0.98 13.88 -4.68
N CYS A 104 0.01 14.19 -3.85
CA CYS A 104 -0.15 15.11 -2.75
C CYS A 104 0.37 16.51 -3.09
N ASN A 105 -0.55 17.48 -3.07
CA ASN A 105 -0.23 18.91 -3.25
C ASN A 105 0.24 19.60 -1.95
N GLN A 106 0.45 18.85 -0.87
CA GLN A 106 0.84 19.40 0.43
C GLN A 106 2.27 19.00 0.80
N VAL A 107 3.03 19.95 1.34
CA VAL A 107 4.31 19.68 1.97
C VAL A 107 4.06 19.12 3.36
N HIS A 108 4.34 17.84 3.56
CA HIS A 108 4.30 17.24 4.89
C HIS A 108 5.64 17.47 5.60
N PRO A 109 5.64 17.98 6.85
CA PRO A 109 6.86 18.00 7.64
C PRO A 109 7.36 16.56 7.83
N ILE A 110 8.61 16.30 7.47
CA ILE A 110 9.25 15.00 7.67
C ILE A 110 9.46 14.85 9.18
N THR A 111 8.56 14.13 9.84
CA THR A 111 8.81 13.63 11.20
C THR A 111 9.70 12.40 11.09
N TYR A 112 11.00 12.58 11.33
CA TYR A 112 11.85 11.47 11.72
C TYR A 112 11.38 10.99 13.10
N GLU A 113 10.99 9.72 13.22
CA GLU A 113 10.96 9.08 14.52
C GLU A 113 12.41 9.02 15.03
N GLN A 114 12.71 9.80 16.07
CA GLN A 114 13.96 9.75 16.83
C GLN A 114 13.88 8.67 17.90
#